data_AF-A0A3L7Z731-F1
#
_entry.id   AF-A0A3L7Z731-F1
#
_cell.length_a   1.000
_cell.length_b   1.000
_cell.length_c   1.000
_cell.angle_alpha   90.00
_cell.angle_beta   90.00
_cell.angle_gamma   90.00
#
_symmetry.space_group_name_H-M   'P 1'
#
loop_
_entity.id
_entity.type
_entity.pdbx_description
1 polymer ?
#
loop_
_entity_poly.entity_id
_entity_poly.type
_entity_poly.pdbx_seq_one_letter_code
_entity_poly.pdbx_strand_id
1 'polypeptide(L)'
;LNVPDSNYFTIRKELLEKDIPVGVIGYVLLLKCLCLNGTNTCFYNLLEISNKLKVGYSTLKGKNGLHQKAIDYGLITDDKVRYEGKSTIRHIIMDSNILLGDGLDIPDLNTEEHGIYVEQYDIIRSCCLDHDIYPPRYDEQVIRKIMNHFVDDNLKNALNRRLDKVKEDHIYSLNYIAKMLNIQMDSPSKEEYT
;
A
#
# COMPACT_ATOMS: atom_id res chain seq x y z
N LEU A 1 -15.17 14.57 -0.87
CA LEU A 1 -15.82 13.35 -0.34
C LEU A 1 -15.58 13.32 1.17
N ASN A 2 -16.60 13.06 2.00
CA ASN A 2 -16.39 12.81 3.43
C ASN A 2 -15.88 11.36 3.58
N VAL A 3 -14.56 11.20 3.63
CA VAL A 3 -13.93 9.91 3.93
C VAL A 3 -14.05 9.68 5.44
N PRO A 4 -14.38 8.46 5.91
CA PRO A 4 -14.40 8.16 7.34
C PRO A 4 -13.03 8.42 7.98
N ASP A 5 -12.98 8.94 9.21
CA ASP A 5 -11.70 9.22 9.88
C ASP A 5 -11.05 7.96 10.48
N SER A 6 -11.73 6.81 10.46
CA SER A 6 -11.23 5.54 11.01
C SER A 6 -11.87 4.31 10.38
N ASN A 7 -11.20 3.15 10.52
CA ASN A 7 -11.69 1.83 10.10
C ASN A 7 -12.11 1.76 8.63
N TYR A 8 -11.32 2.38 7.75
CA TYR A 8 -11.49 2.32 6.32
C TYR A 8 -10.18 1.88 5.65
N PHE A 9 -10.29 1.43 4.41
CA PHE A 9 -9.16 1.31 3.51
C PHE A 9 -9.64 1.66 2.12
N THR A 10 -8.70 2.09 1.29
CA THR A 10 -9.00 2.56 -0.06
C THR A 10 -8.60 1.50 -1.08
N ILE A 11 -9.44 1.33 -2.09
CA ILE A 11 -9.14 0.51 -3.26
C ILE A 11 -9.17 1.36 -4.52
N ARG A 12 -8.29 1.03 -5.47
CA ARG A 12 -8.37 1.61 -6.82
C ARG A 12 -9.36 0.82 -7.67
N LYS A 13 -10.02 1.51 -8.61
CA LYS A 13 -11.08 0.94 -9.47
C LYS A 13 -10.55 -0.23 -10.29
N GLU A 14 -9.29 -0.17 -10.68
CA GLU A 14 -8.54 -1.16 -11.45
C GLU A 14 -8.56 -2.54 -10.79
N LEU A 15 -8.68 -2.62 -9.45
CA LEU A 15 -8.87 -3.90 -8.76
C LEU A 15 -10.16 -4.61 -9.19
N LEU A 16 -11.24 -3.84 -9.37
CA LEU A 16 -12.58 -4.34 -9.72
C LEU A 16 -12.70 -4.67 -11.21
N GLU A 17 -11.76 -4.19 -12.02
CA GLU A 17 -11.72 -4.41 -13.48
C GLU A 17 -10.80 -5.57 -13.87
N LYS A 18 -10.07 -6.17 -12.91
CA LYS A 18 -9.23 -7.34 -13.18
C LYS A 18 -10.07 -8.53 -13.64
N ASP A 19 -9.54 -9.30 -14.58
CA ASP A 19 -10.10 -10.59 -15.02
C ASP A 19 -9.86 -11.69 -13.95
N ILE A 20 -10.47 -11.51 -12.78
CA ILE A 20 -10.37 -12.39 -11.61
C ILE A 20 -11.78 -12.61 -11.07
N PRO A 21 -12.15 -13.83 -10.64
CA PRO A 21 -13.46 -14.09 -10.07
C PRO A 21 -13.76 -13.17 -8.88
N VAL A 22 -14.93 -12.54 -8.89
CA VAL A 22 -15.35 -11.57 -7.86
C VAL A 22 -15.30 -12.12 -6.43
N GLY A 23 -15.51 -13.44 -6.25
CA GLY A 23 -15.40 -14.09 -4.95
C GLY A 23 -13.96 -14.12 -4.40
N VAL A 24 -12.95 -14.15 -5.28
CA VAL A 24 -11.53 -14.07 -4.90
C VAL A 24 -11.18 -12.64 -4.52
N ILE A 25 -11.59 -11.65 -5.31
CA ILE A 25 -11.42 -10.22 -4.97
C ILE A 25 -12.09 -9.92 -3.63
N GLY A 26 -13.35 -10.32 -3.45
CA GLY A 26 -14.07 -10.14 -2.20
C GLY A 26 -13.39 -10.80 -1.00
N TYR A 27 -12.75 -11.96 -1.18
CA TYR A 27 -11.95 -12.59 -0.13
C TYR A 27 -10.74 -11.76 0.27
N VAL A 28 -9.99 -11.21 -0.69
CA VAL A 28 -8.80 -10.38 -0.39
C VAL A 28 -9.19 -9.09 0.32
N LEU A 29 -10.32 -8.48 -0.05
CA LEU A 29 -10.87 -7.32 0.64
C LEU A 29 -11.28 -7.63 2.08
N LEU A 30 -11.88 -8.80 2.33
CA LEU A 30 -12.18 -9.25 3.69
C LEU A 30 -10.91 -9.58 4.49
N LEU A 31 -9.90 -10.17 3.86
CA LEU A 31 -8.61 -10.43 4.48
C LEU A 31 -7.94 -9.12 4.91
N LYS A 32 -8.04 -8.06 4.09
CA LYS A 32 -7.54 -6.72 4.42
C LYS A 32 -8.10 -6.19 5.73
N CYS A 33 -9.37 -6.45 6.04
CA CYS A 33 -9.98 -6.06 7.32
C CYS A 33 -9.35 -6.76 8.54
N LEU A 34 -8.59 -7.83 8.34
CA LEU A 34 -7.91 -8.59 9.41
C LEU A 34 -6.40 -8.34 9.45
N CYS A 35 -5.86 -7.58 8.50
CA CYS A 35 -4.45 -7.20 8.50
C CYS A 35 -4.14 -6.28 9.69
N LEU A 36 -2.87 -6.23 10.09
CA LEU A 36 -2.42 -5.23 11.05
C LEU A 36 -2.72 -3.83 10.49
N ASN A 37 -3.19 -2.92 11.35
CA ASN A 37 -3.53 -1.56 10.97
C ASN A 37 -2.40 -0.89 10.18
N GLY A 38 -2.74 -0.24 9.07
CA GLY A 38 -1.73 0.40 8.22
C GLY A 38 -0.84 -0.58 7.44
N THR A 39 -1.20 -1.86 7.34
CA THR A 39 -0.42 -2.87 6.61
C THR A 39 -1.30 -3.78 5.74
N ASN A 40 -0.66 -4.57 4.88
CA ASN A 40 -1.27 -5.65 4.09
C ASN A 40 -0.95 -7.03 4.68
N THR A 41 -0.55 -7.05 5.95
CA THR A 41 0.01 -8.23 6.60
C THR A 41 -0.99 -8.81 7.59
N CYS A 42 -1.32 -10.09 7.43
CA CYS A 42 -2.17 -10.85 8.34
C CYS A 42 -1.40 -12.04 8.91
N PHE A 43 -1.47 -12.22 10.23
CA PHE A 43 -0.80 -13.31 10.96
C PHE A 43 -1.76 -14.40 11.46
N TYR A 44 -3.07 -14.24 11.23
CA TYR A 44 -4.04 -15.26 11.57
C TYR A 44 -3.90 -16.45 10.63
N ASN A 45 -3.89 -17.65 11.18
CA ASN A 45 -3.94 -18.85 10.34
C ASN A 45 -5.32 -18.99 9.65
N LEU A 46 -5.42 -19.85 8.64
CA LEU A 46 -6.67 -20.01 7.87
C LEU A 46 -7.91 -20.38 8.69
N LEU A 47 -7.75 -21.11 9.80
CA LEU A 47 -8.88 -21.44 10.68
C LEU A 47 -9.34 -20.20 11.46
N GLU A 48 -8.40 -19.40 11.96
CA GLU A 48 -8.70 -18.13 12.62
C GLU A 48 -9.35 -17.13 11.65
N ILE A 49 -8.83 -17.03 10.42
CA ILE A 49 -9.42 -16.20 9.35
C ILE A 49 -10.86 -16.66 9.07
N SER A 50 -11.08 -17.97 8.88
CA SER A 50 -12.41 -18.55 8.67
C SER A 50 -13.39 -18.16 9.77
N ASN A 51 -12.97 -18.28 11.04
CA ASN A 51 -13.81 -17.94 12.18
C ASN A 51 -14.11 -16.44 12.27
N LYS A 52 -13.11 -15.58 12.05
CA LYS A 52 -13.26 -14.12 12.13
C LYS A 52 -14.12 -13.55 11.01
N LEU A 53 -13.97 -14.07 9.79
CA LEU A 53 -14.77 -13.68 8.62
C LEU A 53 -16.14 -14.36 8.59
N LYS A 54 -16.38 -15.36 9.45
CA LYS A 54 -17.56 -16.23 9.41
C LYS A 54 -17.76 -16.90 8.03
N VAL A 55 -16.64 -17.25 7.39
CA VAL A 55 -16.62 -17.98 6.12
C VAL A 55 -16.24 -19.42 6.40
N GLY A 56 -16.93 -20.39 5.79
CA GLY A 56 -16.63 -21.80 5.99
C GLY A 56 -15.17 -22.15 5.70
N TYR A 57 -14.52 -22.90 6.59
CA TYR A 57 -13.10 -23.24 6.45
C TYR A 57 -12.79 -23.97 5.14
N SER A 58 -13.71 -24.83 4.67
CA SER A 58 -13.64 -25.51 3.37
C SER A 58 -13.74 -24.58 2.16
N THR A 59 -14.35 -23.40 2.32
CA THR A 59 -14.42 -22.37 1.28
C THR A 59 -13.09 -21.64 1.12
N LEU A 60 -12.32 -21.50 2.22
CA LEU A 60 -11.00 -20.87 2.20
C LEU A 60 -9.89 -21.85 1.81
N LYS A 61 -9.93 -23.07 2.36
CA LYS A 61 -8.87 -24.06 2.28
C LYS A 61 -8.97 -24.95 1.04
N GLY A 62 -7.81 -25.44 0.61
CA GLY A 62 -7.67 -26.49 -0.39
C GLY A 62 -7.45 -25.90 -1.78
N LYS A 63 -7.21 -26.78 -2.76
CA LYS A 63 -6.79 -26.40 -4.11
C LYS A 63 -7.76 -25.44 -4.82
N ASN A 64 -9.06 -25.54 -4.52
CA ASN A 64 -10.10 -24.70 -5.11
C ASN A 64 -10.63 -23.62 -4.15
N GLY A 65 -10.03 -23.52 -2.96
CA GLY A 65 -10.42 -22.56 -1.94
C GLY A 65 -10.05 -21.14 -2.33
N LEU A 66 -10.77 -20.16 -1.78
CA LEU A 66 -10.56 -18.74 -2.09
C LEU A 66 -9.15 -18.27 -1.77
N HIS A 67 -8.53 -18.81 -0.71
CA HIS A 67 -7.17 -18.44 -0.34
C HIS A 67 -6.14 -18.92 -1.36
N GLN A 68 -6.21 -20.19 -1.75
CA GLN A 68 -5.30 -20.73 -2.78
C GLN A 68 -5.50 -20.00 -4.11
N LYS A 69 -6.75 -19.73 -4.51
CA LYS A 69 -7.02 -18.95 -5.72
C LYS A 69 -6.42 -17.55 -5.65
N ALA A 70 -6.50 -16.87 -4.50
CA ALA A 70 -5.89 -15.55 -4.35
C ALA A 70 -4.36 -15.60 -4.51
N ILE A 71 -3.70 -16.68 -4.05
CA ILE A 71 -2.28 -16.93 -4.31
C ILE A 71 -2.04 -17.16 -5.81
N ASP A 72 -2.84 -18.04 -6.44
CA ASP A 72 -2.68 -18.41 -7.85
C ASP A 72 -2.87 -17.21 -8.80
N TYR A 73 -3.75 -16.25 -8.43
CA TYR A 73 -3.94 -14.99 -9.14
C TYR A 73 -2.92 -13.89 -8.74
N GLY A 74 -1.96 -14.19 -7.86
CA GLY A 74 -0.92 -13.25 -7.44
C GLY A 74 -1.41 -12.08 -6.57
N LEU A 75 -2.59 -12.21 -5.95
CA LEU A 75 -3.14 -11.17 -5.08
C LEU A 75 -2.56 -11.23 -3.66
N ILE A 76 -2.16 -12.43 -3.22
CA ILE A 76 -1.56 -12.65 -1.91
C ILE A 76 -0.35 -13.60 -2.02
N THR A 77 0.53 -13.54 -1.04
CA THR A 77 1.59 -14.53 -0.84
C THR A 77 1.67 -14.96 0.62
N ASP A 78 2.19 -16.16 0.83
CA ASP A 78 2.42 -16.75 2.14
C ASP A 78 3.90 -16.97 2.38
N ASP A 79 4.37 -16.59 3.56
CA ASP A 79 5.71 -16.93 4.02
C ASP A 79 5.75 -17.39 5.48
N LYS A 80 6.69 -18.27 5.78
CA LYS A 80 6.86 -18.83 7.12
C LYS A 80 7.80 -17.93 7.90
N VAL A 81 7.28 -17.34 8.97
CA VAL A 81 8.02 -16.38 9.79
C VAL A 81 7.95 -16.73 11.27
N ARG A 82 8.77 -16.06 12.07
CA ARG A 82 8.64 -16.05 13.53
C ARG A 82 7.95 -14.76 13.96
N TYR A 83 6.82 -14.88 14.63
CA TYR A 83 6.07 -13.77 15.21
C TYR A 83 5.77 -14.11 16.67
N GLU A 84 6.10 -13.20 17.59
CA GLU A 84 5.96 -13.40 19.05
C GLU A 84 6.60 -14.72 19.55
N GLY A 85 7.75 -15.09 18.99
CA GLY A 85 8.49 -16.31 19.35
C GLY A 85 7.89 -17.63 18.81
N LYS A 86 6.78 -17.57 18.07
CA LYS A 86 6.13 -18.75 17.45
C LYS A 86 6.35 -18.75 15.94
N SER A 87 6.54 -19.93 15.38
CA SER A 87 6.51 -20.08 13.93
C SER A 87 5.07 -19.98 13.44
N THR A 88 4.80 -19.06 12.54
CA THR A 88 3.48 -18.84 11.94
C THR A 88 3.59 -18.66 10.42
N ILE A 89 2.45 -18.68 9.75
CA ILE A 89 2.33 -18.24 8.36
C ILE A 89 1.91 -16.77 8.41
N ARG A 90 2.62 -15.96 7.64
CA ARG A 90 2.25 -14.58 7.37
C ARG A 90 1.66 -14.53 5.97
N HIS A 91 0.48 -13.92 5.88
CA HIS A 91 -0.24 -13.69 4.62
C HIS A 91 -0.05 -12.21 4.24
N ILE A 92 0.46 -11.95 3.03
CA ILE A 92 0.74 -10.59 2.55
C ILE A 92 -0.11 -10.32 1.30
N ILE A 93 -0.91 -9.26 1.33
CA ILE A 93 -1.62 -8.78 0.14
C ILE A 93 -0.63 -8.01 -0.74
N MET A 94 -0.41 -8.54 -1.95
CA MET A 94 0.55 -8.01 -2.93
C MET A 94 -0.09 -6.99 -3.87
N ASP A 95 -1.41 -6.98 -3.98
CA ASP A 95 -2.10 -6.11 -4.92
C ASP A 95 -1.99 -4.64 -4.51
N SER A 96 -1.26 -3.86 -5.30
CA SER A 96 -1.03 -2.43 -5.09
C SER A 96 -2.28 -1.56 -5.25
N ASN A 97 -3.38 -2.13 -5.75
CA ASN A 97 -4.68 -1.47 -5.79
C ASN A 97 -5.43 -1.55 -4.46
N ILE A 98 -4.93 -2.29 -3.45
CA ILE A 98 -5.42 -2.28 -2.06
C ILE A 98 -4.41 -1.50 -1.20
N LEU A 99 -4.76 -0.27 -0.84
CA LEU A 99 -3.84 0.66 -0.18
C LEU A 99 -3.67 0.35 1.32
N LEU A 100 -2.52 0.70 1.91
CA LEU A 100 -2.27 0.50 3.34
C LEU A 100 -2.86 1.62 4.19
N GLY A 101 -3.71 1.26 5.16
CA GLY A 101 -4.23 2.17 6.19
C GLY A 101 -5.18 3.24 5.65
N ASP A 102 -5.41 4.26 6.49
CA ASP A 102 -5.83 5.60 6.06
C ASP A 102 -5.11 5.85 4.75
N GLY A 103 -5.86 6.05 3.68
CA GLY A 103 -5.31 6.00 2.33
C GLY A 103 -4.01 6.79 2.23
N LEU A 104 -3.24 6.57 1.16
CA LEU A 104 -2.42 7.68 0.72
C LEU A 104 -3.42 8.83 0.58
N ASP A 105 -3.37 9.86 1.45
CA ASP A 105 -4.32 10.98 1.53
C ASP A 105 -4.21 11.83 0.26
N ILE A 106 -4.38 11.19 -0.88
CA ILE A 106 -4.21 11.73 -2.21
C ILE A 106 -5.52 12.45 -2.50
N PRO A 107 -5.49 13.78 -2.66
CA PRO A 107 -6.67 14.55 -3.04
C PRO A 107 -7.30 14.02 -4.33
N ASP A 108 -8.60 14.25 -4.50
CA ASP A 108 -9.30 13.87 -5.71
C ASP A 108 -8.73 14.62 -6.94
N LEU A 109 -8.26 13.87 -7.93
CA LEU A 109 -7.72 14.37 -9.21
C LEU A 109 -8.69 15.30 -9.96
N ASN A 110 -9.99 15.22 -9.67
CA ASN A 110 -11.01 16.07 -10.30
C ASN A 110 -11.01 17.52 -9.78
N THR A 111 -10.15 17.84 -8.81
CA THR A 111 -9.93 19.23 -8.37
C THR A 111 -8.73 19.81 -9.11
N GLU A 112 -8.96 20.83 -9.96
CA GLU A 112 -7.95 21.43 -10.84
C GLU A 112 -6.68 21.88 -10.09
N GLU A 113 -6.79 22.30 -8.83
CA GLU A 113 -5.66 22.76 -8.01
C GLU A 113 -4.73 21.62 -7.54
N HIS A 114 -5.26 20.43 -7.31
CA HIS A 114 -4.48 19.29 -6.80
C HIS A 114 -4.01 18.34 -7.89
N GLY A 115 -4.58 18.41 -9.10
CA GLY A 115 -4.28 17.50 -10.21
C GLY A 115 -2.78 17.30 -10.46
N ILE A 116 -2.02 18.40 -10.57
CA ILE A 116 -0.58 18.35 -10.86
C ILE A 116 0.25 17.73 -9.73
N TYR A 117 -0.13 17.97 -8.46
CA TYR A 117 0.60 17.41 -7.31
C TYR A 117 0.30 15.93 -7.15
N VAL A 118 -0.93 15.51 -7.45
CA VAL A 118 -1.31 14.10 -7.43
C VAL A 118 -0.61 13.34 -8.56
N GLU A 119 -0.56 13.89 -9.77
CA GLU A 119 0.19 13.31 -10.90
C GLU A 119 1.68 13.13 -10.52
N GLN A 120 2.28 14.15 -9.91
CA GLN A 120 3.67 14.09 -9.44
C GLN A 120 3.84 13.01 -8.35
N TYR A 121 2.88 12.87 -7.44
CA TYR A 121 2.92 11.83 -6.41
C TYR A 121 2.75 10.43 -7.00
N ASP A 122 1.88 10.25 -8.00
CA ASP A 122 1.67 8.96 -8.65
C ASP A 122 2.94 8.45 -9.35
N ILE A 123 3.83 9.35 -9.80
CA ILE A 123 5.17 8.97 -10.27
C ILE A 123 6.01 8.38 -9.14
N ILE A 124 6.06 9.02 -7.96
CA ILE A 124 6.78 8.52 -6.78
C ILE A 124 6.22 7.15 -6.39
N ARG A 125 4.90 7.08 -6.28
CA ARG A 125 4.16 5.88 -5.91
C ARG A 125 4.49 4.73 -6.86
N SER A 126 4.42 4.96 -8.17
CA SER A 126 4.69 3.94 -9.19
C SER A 126 6.14 3.47 -9.13
N CYS A 127 7.11 4.39 -8.99
CA CYS A 127 8.51 4.01 -8.87
C CYS A 127 8.77 3.17 -7.61
N CYS A 128 8.16 3.51 -6.46
CA CYS A 128 8.30 2.69 -5.26
C CYS A 128 7.75 1.28 -5.49
N LEU A 129 6.54 1.18 -6.05
CA LEU A 129 5.89 -0.12 -6.29
C LEU A 129 6.64 -0.98 -7.31
N ASP A 130 7.21 -0.37 -8.36
CA ASP A 130 8.04 -1.07 -9.36
C ASP A 130 9.33 -1.67 -8.75
N HIS A 131 9.75 -1.17 -7.59
CA HIS A 131 10.92 -1.63 -6.83
C HIS A 131 10.53 -2.49 -5.61
N ASP A 132 9.28 -2.96 -5.54
CA ASP A 132 8.73 -3.72 -4.40
C ASP A 132 8.81 -2.95 -3.06
N ILE A 133 8.83 -1.61 -3.12
CA ILE A 133 8.86 -0.72 -1.96
C ILE A 133 7.47 -0.11 -1.76
N TYR A 134 6.93 -0.21 -0.55
CA TYR A 134 5.69 0.46 -0.23
C TYR A 134 5.89 1.99 -0.12
N PRO A 135 5.14 2.79 -0.90
CA PRO A 135 5.33 4.24 -0.98
C PRO A 135 4.92 4.98 0.30
N PRO A 136 5.50 6.17 0.55
CA PRO A 136 5.12 7.01 1.68
C PRO A 136 3.74 7.63 1.51
N ARG A 137 3.12 8.04 2.63
CA ARG A 137 1.87 8.84 2.61
C ARG A 137 2.03 10.12 1.79
N TYR A 138 0.95 10.53 1.14
CA TYR A 138 0.89 11.80 0.43
C TYR A 138 1.05 12.96 1.43
N ASP A 139 1.81 13.96 1.02
CA ASP A 139 2.07 15.21 1.73
C ASP A 139 2.26 16.28 0.65
N GLU A 140 1.24 17.11 0.46
CA GLU A 140 1.23 18.13 -0.59
C GLU A 140 2.40 19.10 -0.46
N GLN A 141 2.76 19.49 0.77
CA GLN A 141 3.82 20.46 0.99
C GLN A 141 5.17 19.89 0.53
N VAL A 142 5.42 18.62 0.82
CA VAL A 142 6.64 17.95 0.37
C VAL A 142 6.61 17.71 -1.14
N ILE A 143 5.47 17.31 -1.71
CA ILE A 143 5.32 17.13 -3.17
C ILE A 143 5.58 18.43 -3.92
N ARG A 144 5.03 19.54 -3.44
CA ARG A 144 5.26 20.86 -4.02
C ARG A 144 6.76 21.21 -4.02
N LYS A 145 7.49 20.87 -2.95
CA LYS A 145 8.95 21.07 -2.91
C LYS A 145 9.70 20.14 -3.88
N ILE A 146 9.25 18.90 -4.04
CA ILE A 146 9.82 17.95 -5.00
C ILE A 146 9.62 18.45 -6.43
N MET A 147 8.40 18.90 -6.76
CA MET A 147 8.01 19.41 -8.08
C MET A 147 8.82 20.64 -8.51
N ASN A 148 9.21 21.50 -7.56
CA ASN A 148 10.10 22.64 -7.83
C ASN A 148 11.51 22.25 -8.31
N HIS A 149 11.93 21.00 -8.07
CA HIS A 149 13.26 20.50 -8.44
C HIS A 149 13.23 19.48 -9.58
N PHE A 150 12.17 18.68 -9.65
CA PHE A 150 12.02 17.62 -10.62
C PHE A 150 10.60 17.64 -11.19
N VAL A 151 10.51 17.56 -12.52
CA VAL A 151 9.24 17.44 -13.24
C VAL A 151 9.24 16.09 -13.97
N ASP A 152 8.12 15.38 -13.87
CA ASP A 152 7.78 14.15 -14.61
C ASP A 152 8.93 13.15 -14.80
N ASP A 153 9.39 12.96 -16.04
CA ASP A 153 10.41 11.98 -16.41
C ASP A 153 11.74 12.17 -15.67
N ASN A 154 12.09 13.41 -15.31
CA ASN A 154 13.29 13.67 -14.52
C ASN A 154 13.16 13.13 -13.10
N LEU A 155 11.96 13.24 -12.51
CA LEU A 155 11.67 12.63 -11.21
C LEU A 155 11.76 11.11 -11.32
N LYS A 156 11.05 10.51 -12.29
CA LYS A 156 11.00 9.06 -12.49
C LYS A 156 12.40 8.45 -12.63
N ASN A 157 13.22 9.04 -13.51
CA ASN A 157 14.59 8.58 -13.73
C ASN A 157 15.48 8.74 -12.49
N ALA A 158 15.33 9.83 -11.74
CA ALA A 158 16.10 10.07 -10.53
C ALA A 158 15.72 9.09 -9.41
N LEU A 159 14.44 8.77 -9.26
CA LEU A 159 13.94 7.79 -8.29
C LEU A 159 14.42 6.39 -8.61
N ASN A 160 14.24 5.91 -9.85
CA ASN A 160 14.63 4.56 -10.24
C ASN A 160 16.12 4.28 -9.99
N ARG A 161 17.01 5.26 -10.23
CA ARG A 161 18.45 5.12 -9.95
C ARG A 161 18.81 4.99 -8.46
N ARG A 162 17.91 5.40 -7.58
CA ARG A 162 18.16 5.52 -6.13
C ARG A 162 17.38 4.47 -5.33
N LEU A 163 16.18 4.11 -5.78
CA LEU A 163 15.33 3.10 -5.14
C LEU A 163 15.94 1.70 -5.18
N ASP A 164 16.71 1.35 -6.22
CA ASP A 164 17.48 0.09 -6.29
C ASP A 164 18.40 -0.15 -5.08
N LYS A 165 18.74 0.92 -4.33
CA LYS A 165 19.66 0.88 -3.19
C LYS A 165 18.95 0.84 -1.84
N VAL A 166 17.63 1.03 -1.82
CA VAL A 166 16.81 0.95 -0.61
C VAL A 166 16.69 -0.53 -0.24
N LYS A 167 16.90 -0.84 1.03
CA LYS A 167 16.87 -2.23 1.53
C LYS A 167 15.58 -2.56 2.25
N GLU A 168 14.87 -1.51 2.65
CA GLU A 168 13.58 -1.55 3.32
C GLU A 168 12.47 -1.79 2.29
N ASP A 169 11.48 -2.59 2.68
CA ASP A 169 10.26 -2.84 1.91
C ASP A 169 9.25 -1.69 2.03
N HIS A 170 9.57 -0.64 2.79
CA HIS A 170 8.69 0.51 2.99
C HIS A 170 9.46 1.81 3.25
N ILE A 171 9.03 2.88 2.57
CA ILE A 171 9.42 4.25 2.86
C ILE A 171 8.26 4.97 3.57
N TYR A 172 8.48 5.39 4.82
CA TYR A 172 7.42 5.93 5.67
C TYR A 172 7.05 7.40 5.40
N SER A 173 7.92 8.19 4.75
CA SER A 173 7.70 9.63 4.57
C SER A 173 8.25 10.16 3.25
N LEU A 174 7.52 11.09 2.62
CA LEU A 174 7.99 11.83 1.44
C LEU A 174 9.24 12.66 1.74
N ASN A 175 9.48 13.06 3.00
CA ASN A 175 10.73 13.72 3.38
C ASN A 175 11.95 12.81 3.16
N TYR A 176 11.79 11.49 3.30
CA TYR A 176 12.85 10.54 2.98
C TYR A 176 13.11 10.51 1.47
N ILE A 177 12.07 10.50 0.66
CA ILE A 177 12.18 10.62 -0.80
C ILE A 177 12.87 11.93 -1.20
N ALA A 178 12.46 13.07 -0.63
CA ALA A 178 13.07 14.37 -0.91
C ALA A 178 14.58 14.38 -0.55
N LYS A 179 14.95 13.83 0.61
CA LYS A 179 16.36 13.67 1.02
C LYS A 179 17.13 12.75 0.07
N MET A 180 16.55 11.61 -0.31
CA MET A 180 17.12 10.69 -1.29
C MET A 180 17.35 11.41 -2.63
N LEU A 181 16.44 12.32 -2.98
CA LEU A 181 16.53 13.16 -4.17
C LEU A 181 17.57 14.30 -4.06
N ASN A 182 18.23 14.46 -2.90
CA ASN A 182 19.13 15.56 -2.54
C ASN A 182 18.43 16.93 -2.46
N ILE A 183 17.15 16.95 -2.06
CA ILE A 183 16.39 18.18 -1.87
C ILE A 183 16.49 18.60 -0.39
N GLN A 184 16.83 19.85 -0.13
CA GLN A 184 16.85 20.38 1.24
C GLN A 184 15.42 20.55 1.75
N MET A 185 15.09 19.86 2.84
CA MET A 185 13.84 20.01 3.56
C MET A 185 14.07 20.87 4.81
N ASP A 186 13.22 21.86 5.03
CA ASP A 186 13.17 22.57 6.31
C ASP A 186 12.85 21.57 7.42
N SER A 187 13.57 21.65 8.54
CA SER A 187 13.25 20.83 9.72
C SER A 187 11.81 21.10 10.17
N PRO A 188 11.04 20.09 10.60
CA PRO A 188 9.69 20.32 11.10
C PRO A 188 9.74 21.31 12.27
N SER A 189 8.90 22.34 12.22
CA SER A 189 8.61 23.17 13.39
C SER A 189 8.08 22.25 14.50
N LYS A 190 8.60 22.44 15.72
CA LYS A 190 8.34 21.62 16.92
C LYS A 190 6.87 21.53 17.39
N GLU A 191 5.89 21.92 16.59
CA GLU A 191 4.51 22.15 17.05
C GLU A 191 3.51 21.03 16.74
N GLU A 192 3.90 19.90 16.13
CA GLU A 192 2.96 18.78 15.85
C GLU A 192 3.07 17.58 16.81
N TYR A 193 3.39 17.82 18.09
CA TYR A 193 3.29 16.80 19.14
C TYR A 193 2.66 17.34 20.44
N THR A 194 1.54 18.07 20.32
CA THR A 194 0.66 18.37 21.46
C THR A 194 -0.79 18.14 21.08
#